data_AF-X1FMM5-F1
#
_entry.id   AF-X1FMM5-F1
#
_cell.length_a   1.000
_cell.length_b   1.000
_cell.length_c   1.000
_cell.angle_alpha   90.00
_cell.angle_beta   90.00
_cell.angle_gamma   90.00
#
_symmetry.space_group_name_H-M   'P 1'
#
loop_
_entity.id
_entity.type
_entity.pdbx_description
1 polymer ?
#
loop_
_entity_poly.entity_id
_entity_poly.type
_entity_poly.pdbx_seq_one_letter_code
_entity_poly.pdbx_strand_id
1 'polypeptide(L)'
;VDAEKIRNIIPGINNDGLLGGTYSPEDGSSSPLLAIHAFYRKSKEFGAEYNFNEEVIDITTKNKKITGVKTNKAEYKTHLFLFYQFRG
;
A
#
# COMPACT_ATOMS: atom_id res chain seq x y z
N VAL A 1 -15.28 -25.52 5.92
CA VAL A 1 -14.40 -26.70 5.85
C VAL A 1 -14.46 -27.39 7.20
N ASP A 2 -14.67 -28.71 7.23
CA ASP A 2 -14.74 -29.47 8.48
C ASP A 2 -13.38 -29.50 9.22
N ALA A 3 -13.42 -29.91 10.50
CA ALA A 3 -12.22 -29.95 11.33
C ALA A 3 -11.14 -30.89 10.77
N GLU A 4 -11.50 -32.01 10.15
CA GLU A 4 -10.51 -32.95 9.60
C GLU A 4 -9.71 -32.34 8.45
N LYS A 5 -10.42 -31.68 7.54
CA LYS A 5 -9.81 -31.03 6.40
C LYS A 5 -9.01 -29.80 6.82
N ILE A 6 -9.39 -29.08 7.88
CA ILE A 6 -8.55 -28.02 8.47
C ILE A 6 -7.24 -28.59 9.03
N ARG A 7 -7.25 -29.74 9.72
CA ARG A 7 -6.02 -30.38 10.23
C ARG A 7 -5.04 -30.75 9.11
N ASN A 8 -5.58 -31.19 7.96
CA ASN A 8 -4.76 -31.51 6.79
C ASN A 8 -4.19 -30.24 6.11
N ILE A 9 -4.92 -29.13 6.15
CA ILE A 9 -4.48 -27.84 5.57
C ILE A 9 -3.46 -27.14 6.47
N ILE A 10 -3.65 -27.19 7.80
CA ILE A 10 -2.79 -26.51 8.79
C ILE A 10 -2.24 -27.55 9.78
N PRO A 11 -1.15 -28.25 9.41
CA PRO A 11 -0.51 -29.20 10.31
C PRO A 11 -0.06 -28.53 11.61
N GLY A 12 -0.44 -29.10 12.75
CA GLY A 12 -0.08 -28.59 14.08
C GLY A 12 -1.08 -27.60 14.70
N ILE A 13 -2.25 -27.38 14.08
CA ILE A 13 -3.33 -26.62 14.71
C ILE A 13 -3.84 -27.31 16.00
N ASN A 14 -4.21 -26.52 17.02
CA ASN A 14 -4.82 -27.07 18.24
C ASN A 14 -6.21 -27.65 17.92
N ASN A 15 -6.47 -28.86 18.41
CA ASN A 15 -7.71 -29.59 18.16
C ASN A 15 -8.79 -29.33 19.21
N ASP A 16 -8.42 -28.84 20.40
CA ASP A 16 -9.35 -28.63 21.49
C ASP A 16 -10.37 -27.54 21.10
N GLY A 17 -11.63 -27.95 20.90
CA GLY A 17 -12.71 -27.07 20.48
C GLY A 17 -12.73 -26.70 18.99
N LEU A 18 -11.91 -27.34 18.14
CA LEU A 18 -11.90 -27.07 16.70
C LEU A 18 -13.16 -27.64 16.01
N LEU A 19 -14.07 -26.76 15.58
CA LEU A 19 -15.30 -27.14 14.89
C LEU A 19 -15.14 -27.20 13.35
N GLY A 20 -14.13 -26.53 12.81
CA GLY A 20 -13.91 -26.32 11.38
C GLY A 20 -13.39 -24.92 11.10
N GLY A 21 -13.41 -24.49 9.83
CA GLY A 21 -12.94 -23.16 9.43
C GLY A 21 -13.30 -22.74 8.01
N THR A 22 -12.99 -21.49 7.68
CA THR A 22 -13.04 -20.94 6.33
C THR A 22 -11.68 -21.10 5.66
N TYR A 23 -11.65 -21.61 4.44
CA TYR A 23 -10.41 -21.81 3.66
C TYR A 23 -10.58 -21.18 2.28
N SER A 24 -9.66 -20.28 1.93
CA SER A 24 -9.53 -19.70 0.60
C SER A 24 -8.17 -20.14 0.03
N PRO A 25 -8.12 -21.02 -0.97
CA PRO A 25 -6.86 -21.57 -1.49
C PRO A 25 -5.98 -20.53 -2.18
N GLU A 26 -6.57 -19.41 -2.62
CA GLU A 26 -5.85 -18.33 -3.32
C GLU A 26 -5.36 -17.24 -2.36
N ASP A 27 -5.69 -17.35 -1.06
CA ASP A 27 -5.19 -16.42 -0.05
C ASP A 27 -3.75 -16.79 0.34
N GLY A 28 -2.99 -15.77 0.72
CA GLY A 28 -1.63 -15.97 1.19
C GLY A 28 -1.07 -14.72 1.86
N SER A 29 0.21 -14.76 2.18
CA SER A 29 0.95 -13.61 2.66
C SER A 29 1.71 -12.96 1.51
N SER A 30 1.72 -11.63 1.47
CA SER A 30 2.66 -10.86 0.65
C SER A 30 3.56 -10.04 1.55
N SER A 31 4.83 -9.91 1.18
CA SER A 31 5.75 -8.99 1.85
C SER A 31 5.43 -7.55 1.44
N PRO A 32 4.95 -6.68 2.35
CA PRO A 32 4.62 -5.31 1.99
C PRO A 32 5.84 -4.57 1.42
N LEU A 33 7.03 -4.80 1.99
CA LEU A 33 8.28 -4.20 1.54
C LEU A 33 8.64 -4.60 0.10
N LEU A 34 8.52 -5.89 -0.24
CA LEU A 34 8.81 -6.35 -1.60
C LEU A 34 7.76 -5.87 -2.60
N ALA A 35 6.48 -5.85 -2.19
CA ALA A 35 5.39 -5.38 -3.04
C ALA A 35 5.56 -3.89 -3.41
N ILE A 36 5.77 -3.01 -2.42
CA ILE A 36 5.99 -1.58 -2.69
C ILE A 36 7.26 -1.34 -3.52
N HIS A 37 8.33 -2.11 -3.28
CA HIS A 37 9.56 -1.99 -4.05
C HIS A 37 9.37 -2.43 -5.52
N ALA A 38 8.57 -3.48 -5.76
CA ALA A 38 8.24 -3.91 -7.12
C ALA A 38 7.45 -2.82 -7.88
N PHE A 39 6.47 -2.18 -7.23
CA PHE A 39 5.73 -1.06 -7.82
C PHE A 39 6.63 0.13 -8.12
N TYR A 40 7.52 0.50 -7.19
CA TYR A 40 8.50 1.57 -7.40
C TYR A 40 9.36 1.31 -8.64
N ARG A 41 9.95 0.11 -8.76
CA ARG A 41 10.81 -0.21 -9.92
C ARG A 41 10.03 -0.11 -11.23
N LYS A 42 8.83 -0.69 -11.29
CA LYS A 42 8.04 -0.68 -12.53
C LYS A 42 7.53 0.71 -12.90
N SER A 43 7.07 1.51 -11.94
CA SER A 43 6.64 2.88 -12.23
C SER A 43 7.80 3.77 -12.70
N LYS A 44 9.00 3.60 -12.13
CA LYS A 44 10.23 4.26 -12.59
C LYS A 44 10.55 3.91 -14.05
N GLU A 45 10.42 2.64 -14.44
CA GLU A 45 10.60 2.21 -15.84
C GLU A 45 9.59 2.87 -16.79
N PHE A 46 8.38 3.17 -16.32
CA PHE A 46 7.36 3.91 -17.08
C PHE A 46 7.49 5.45 -16.98
N GLY A 47 8.59 5.96 -16.40
CA GLY A 47 8.89 7.39 -16.36
C GLY A 47 8.36 8.13 -15.14
N ALA A 48 7.87 7.44 -14.11
CA ALA A 48 7.50 8.10 -12.86
C ALA A 48 8.73 8.74 -12.18
N GLU A 49 8.53 9.91 -11.59
CA GLU A 49 9.54 10.63 -10.83
C GLU A 49 9.27 10.48 -9.33
N TYR A 50 10.34 10.24 -8.56
CA TYR A 50 10.27 10.07 -7.11
C TYR A 50 11.29 10.99 -6.47
N ASN A 51 10.79 11.94 -5.68
CA ASN A 51 11.61 12.87 -4.92
C ASN A 51 11.60 12.45 -3.45
N PHE A 52 12.70 11.84 -3.01
CA PHE A 52 12.84 11.35 -1.64
C PHE A 52 13.36 12.44 -0.70
N ASN A 53 13.05 12.28 0.59
CA ASN A 53 13.42 13.22 1.65
C ASN A 53 12.93 14.65 1.34
N GLU A 54 11.80 14.77 0.67
CA GLU A 54 11.21 16.03 0.23
C GLU A 54 9.80 16.14 0.80
N GLU A 55 9.63 17.06 1.73
CA GLU A 55 8.40 17.23 2.50
C GLU A 55 7.52 18.26 1.82
N VAL A 56 6.24 17.92 1.62
CA VAL A 56 5.23 18.85 1.15
C VAL A 56 4.89 19.82 2.30
N ILE A 57 5.10 21.11 2.07
CA ILE A 57 4.88 22.16 3.08
C ILE A 57 3.63 23.00 2.80
N ASP A 58 3.20 23.08 1.54
CA ASP A 58 2.00 23.84 1.16
C ASP A 58 1.40 23.35 -0.16
N ILE A 59 0.09 23.60 -0.34
CA ILE A 59 -0.66 23.33 -1.57
C ILE A 59 -1.12 24.67 -2.13
N THR A 60 -0.57 25.06 -3.28
CA THR A 60 -0.93 26.33 -3.92
C THR A 60 -2.28 26.21 -4.63
N THR A 61 -3.14 27.20 -4.41
CA THR A 61 -4.44 27.28 -5.06
C THR A 61 -4.72 28.67 -5.60
N LYS A 62 -5.51 28.74 -6.68
CA LYS A 62 -6.05 29.98 -7.25
C LYS A 62 -7.49 29.76 -7.66
N ASN A 63 -8.39 30.67 -7.26
CA ASN A 63 -9.82 30.58 -7.55
C ASN A 63 -10.42 29.21 -7.19
N LYS A 64 -10.08 28.68 -6.01
CA LYS A 64 -10.51 27.36 -5.49
C LYS A 64 -10.06 26.16 -6.34
N LYS A 65 -9.04 26.32 -7.19
CA LYS A 65 -8.42 25.23 -7.96
C LYS A 65 -6.95 25.06 -7.58
N ILE A 66 -6.47 23.82 -7.59
CA ILE A 66 -5.06 23.50 -7.34
C ILE A 66 -4.23 24.02 -8.51
N THR A 67 -3.11 24.68 -8.18
CA THR A 67 -2.14 25.17 -9.16
C THR A 67 -0.76 24.54 -8.99
N GLY A 68 -0.51 23.87 -7.87
CA GLY A 68 0.76 23.23 -7.60
C GLY A 68 0.98 22.86 -6.14
N VAL A 69 2.13 22.27 -5.88
CA VAL A 69 2.58 21.83 -4.56
C VAL A 69 3.92 22.47 -4.27
N LYS A 70 4.09 23.00 -3.06
CA LYS A 70 5.36 23.51 -2.57
C LYS A 70 5.93 22.54 -1.56
N THR A 71 7.22 22.28 -1.68
CA THR A 71 7.98 21.42 -0.79
C THR A 71 9.08 22.21 -0.08
N ASN A 72 9.80 21.55 0.82
CA ASN A 72 11.01 22.11 1.42
C ASN A 72 12.20 22.22 0.45
N LYS A 73 12.08 21.75 -0.81
CA LYS A 73 13.16 21.79 -1.81
C LYS A 73 12.78 22.48 -3.12
N ALA A 74 11.51 22.44 -3.52
CA ALA A 74 11.05 22.85 -4.85
C ALA A 74 9.57 23.26 -4.88
N GLU A 75 9.12 23.70 -6.05
CA GLU A 75 7.71 23.97 -6.36
C GLU A 75 7.33 23.24 -7.66
N TYR A 76 6.23 22.48 -7.62
CA TYR A 76 5.73 21.71 -8.76
C TYR A 76 4.36 22.22 -9.19
N LYS A 77 4.22 22.59 -10.47
CA LYS A 77 2.92 22.97 -11.02
C LYS A 77 2.09 21.74 -11.35
N THR A 78 0.88 21.68 -10.85
CA THR A 78 -0.08 20.60 -11.13
C THR A 78 -1.51 21.10 -10.94
N HIS A 79 -2.45 20.46 -11.63
CA HIS A 79 -3.88 20.70 -11.47
C HIS A 79 -4.57 19.66 -10.58
N LEU A 80 -3.87 18.56 -10.26
CA LEU A 80 -4.34 17.49 -9.39
C LEU A 80 -3.27 17.14 -8.38
N PHE A 81 -3.68 17.01 -7.13
CA PHE A 81 -2.82 16.52 -6.05
C PHE A 81 -3.55 15.43 -5.27
N LEU A 82 -2.94 14.25 -5.17
CA LEU A 82 -3.43 13.15 -4.35
C LEU A 82 -2.56 13.09 -3.10
N PHE A 83 -3.16 13.43 -1.95
CA PHE A 83 -2.48 13.38 -0.67
C PHE A 83 -2.76 12.05 0.03
N TYR A 84 -1.71 11.33 0.37
CA TYR A 84 -1.79 10.12 1.19
C TYR A 84 -0.74 10.19 2.29
N GLN A 85 -1.19 10.30 3.53
CA GLN A 85 -0.34 10.23 4.72
C GLN A 85 -0.89 9.15 5.64
N PHE A 86 -0.07 8.15 5.92
CA PHE A 86 -0.40 7.16 6.94
C PHE A 86 -0.20 7.81 8.31
N ARG A 87 -1.29 7.91 9.08
CA ARG A 87 -1.22 8.21 10.52
C ARG A 87 -1.24 6.86 11.24
N GLY A 88 -0.11 6.51 11.84
CA GLY A 88 0.00 5.36 12.74
C GLY A 88 -0.72 5.61 14.05
#